data_AF-A0A1F6C7B2-F1
#
_entry.id   AF-A0A1F6C7B2-F1
#
_cell.length_a   1.000
_cell.length_b   1.000
_cell.length_c   1.000
_cell.angle_alpha   90.00
_cell.angle_beta   90.00
_cell.angle_gamma   90.00
#
_symmetry.space_group_name_H-M   'P 1'
#
loop_
_entity.id
_entity.type
_entity.pdbx_description
1 polymer ?
#
loop_
_entity_poly.entity_id
_entity_poly.type
_entity_poly.pdbx_seq_one_letter_code
_entity_poly.pdbx_strand_id
1 'polypeptide(L)'
;MFSPIFRTHIPLWLIVGAWAGGSPVYAQPGPPSAPAPVSTAWLISTMVLLLLITGGFLGYMYVLQRRFLEACRTEKQMALFFESPAGLPVGTVRSVLALLIVTISLYFIVLQAFRGLSFPESLTALIGAVIGFYFGGRSAAGKGEDGALREQVTQVQAERDQAVVEKETGQVGALLKKVQKGIALSKAAAAILPAKARGKYEETIARLEQGVTVVEGLSKVGAVAEAVTKAEEVFGLFRTANPVRDLVEKASRSFGRVLGSAVPSLAVIRGIVGVSAKLVGVAYQKWKARILRLPFSPAVIPLEVVDANTGFVLFLRSPTFKNAFARELEANDRPFMEAAVREFLRQEDMETLWTRHKDRFESREQFEEGVEEFRRAAADAELKRAVDPALLAEVGGYEPLMAALDRISADPEAGADLDALVTVAEGLGRYNEPVKAVFDKVLEEVSR
;
A
#
# COMPACT_ATOMS: atom_id res chain seq x y z
N MET A 1 62.67 -17.74 23.70
CA MET A 1 62.49 -19.06 23.07
C MET A 1 62.56 -18.83 21.56
N PHE A 2 63.67 -19.31 20.98
CA PHE A 2 64.17 -19.27 19.60
C PHE A 2 63.55 -18.34 18.54
N SER A 3 64.39 -17.38 18.11
CA SER A 3 64.64 -17.03 16.70
C SER A 3 65.99 -17.71 16.31
N PRO A 4 66.60 -17.57 15.11
CA PRO A 4 66.15 -17.35 13.72
C PRO A 4 66.75 -18.46 12.79
N ILE A 5 66.65 -18.38 11.45
CA ILE A 5 67.77 -18.70 10.53
C ILE A 5 67.42 -18.29 9.07
N PHE A 6 68.25 -17.36 8.55
CA PHE A 6 68.72 -17.10 7.18
C PHE A 6 67.71 -16.77 6.06
N ARG A 7 67.71 -15.60 5.41
CA ARG A 7 68.79 -14.73 4.87
C ARG A 7 69.59 -15.38 3.71
N THR A 8 69.29 -14.89 2.50
CA THR A 8 70.20 -14.48 1.42
C THR A 8 70.78 -15.47 0.38
N HIS A 9 70.78 -14.93 -0.85
CA HIS A 9 71.71 -15.09 -1.99
C HIS A 9 71.35 -16.02 -3.16
N ILE A 10 71.05 -15.37 -4.29
CA ILE A 10 71.13 -15.81 -5.70
C ILE A 10 72.59 -16.19 -6.02
N PRO A 11 72.85 -17.22 -6.84
CA PRO A 11 73.34 -16.98 -8.20
C PRO A 11 72.73 -17.98 -9.21
N LEU A 12 72.11 -17.54 -10.31
CA LEU A 12 72.73 -17.35 -11.63
C LEU A 12 73.97 -18.24 -11.88
N TRP A 13 73.90 -19.05 -12.94
CA TRP A 13 74.91 -19.99 -13.48
C TRP A 13 74.87 -21.43 -12.94
N LEU A 14 74.98 -22.39 -13.87
CA LEU A 14 75.31 -23.83 -13.71
C LEU A 14 74.15 -24.84 -13.62
N ILE A 15 73.45 -25.02 -14.74
CA ILE A 15 73.40 -26.34 -15.38
C ILE A 15 74.11 -26.22 -16.73
N VAL A 16 75.42 -26.51 -16.70
CA VAL A 16 76.31 -26.81 -17.85
C VAL A 16 76.35 -28.35 -17.94
N GLY A 17 76.44 -29.04 -19.07
CA GLY A 17 76.84 -28.74 -20.45
C GLY A 17 76.51 -30.00 -21.29
N ALA A 18 77.07 -30.31 -22.45
CA ALA A 18 78.03 -29.70 -23.35
C ALA A 18 77.97 -30.60 -24.61
N TRP A 19 77.70 -30.05 -25.80
CA TRP A 19 78.03 -30.63 -27.13
C TRP A 19 77.94 -29.44 -28.11
N ALA A 20 79.04 -28.75 -28.42
CA ALA A 20 79.99 -29.05 -29.50
C ALA A 20 79.42 -28.85 -30.92
N GLY A 21 79.88 -27.78 -31.57
CA GLY A 21 80.11 -27.72 -33.03
C GLY A 21 78.95 -27.28 -33.93
N GLY A 22 79.08 -26.08 -34.52
CA GLY A 22 78.37 -25.70 -35.75
C GLY A 22 77.81 -24.28 -35.75
N SER A 23 78.42 -23.39 -36.53
CA SER A 23 77.94 -22.03 -36.83
C SER A 23 76.48 -22.02 -37.36
N PRO A 24 75.72 -20.92 -37.17
CA PRO A 24 74.28 -20.91 -37.38
C PRO A 24 73.97 -20.89 -38.89
N VAL A 25 73.31 -21.94 -39.37
CA VAL A 25 72.54 -21.85 -40.60
C VAL A 25 71.21 -21.23 -40.20
N TYR A 26 70.90 -20.05 -40.75
CA TYR A 26 69.56 -19.45 -40.70
C TYR A 26 68.56 -20.44 -41.32
N ALA A 27 67.95 -21.28 -40.48
CA ALA A 27 66.75 -22.00 -40.86
C ALA A 27 65.63 -20.98 -40.96
N GLN A 28 65.09 -20.81 -42.16
CA GLN A 28 63.86 -20.06 -42.38
C GLN A 28 62.77 -20.52 -41.40
N PRO A 29 61.92 -19.63 -40.89
CA PRO A 29 60.75 -20.05 -40.14
C PRO A 29 59.92 -20.97 -41.03
N GLY A 30 59.87 -22.25 -40.67
CA GLY A 30 58.93 -23.17 -41.28
C GLY A 30 57.50 -22.62 -41.13
N PRO A 31 56.61 -22.88 -42.09
CA PRO A 31 55.22 -22.44 -41.99
C PRO A 31 54.63 -22.91 -40.66
N PRO A 32 53.79 -22.09 -40.00
CA PRO A 32 53.18 -22.47 -38.73
C PRO A 32 52.50 -23.83 -38.90
N SER A 33 52.88 -24.78 -38.04
CA SER A 33 52.20 -26.07 -37.98
C SER A 33 50.72 -25.80 -37.74
N ALA A 34 49.88 -26.34 -38.64
CA ALA A 34 48.45 -26.14 -38.58
C ALA A 34 47.93 -26.55 -37.19
N PRO A 35 47.08 -25.73 -36.53
CA PRO A 35 46.52 -26.10 -35.24
C PRO A 35 45.78 -27.43 -35.40
N ALA A 36 46.04 -28.37 -34.49
CA ALA A 36 45.39 -29.68 -34.51
C ALA A 36 43.86 -29.50 -34.62
N PRO A 37 43.17 -30.26 -35.49
CA PRO A 37 41.73 -30.11 -35.66
C PRO A 37 41.04 -30.34 -34.32
N VAL A 38 40.23 -29.37 -33.90
CA VAL A 38 39.51 -29.43 -32.64
C VAL A 38 38.56 -30.64 -32.72
N SER A 39 38.80 -31.66 -31.87
CA SER A 39 37.92 -32.82 -31.86
C SER A 39 36.51 -32.38 -31.45
N THR A 40 35.51 -32.81 -32.21
CA THR A 40 34.09 -32.49 -31.96
C THR A 40 33.69 -32.88 -30.54
N ALA A 41 34.23 -33.98 -30.02
CA ALA A 41 34.05 -34.44 -28.64
C ALA A 41 34.55 -33.42 -27.59
N TRP A 42 35.66 -32.73 -27.85
CA TRP A 42 36.19 -31.72 -26.95
C TRP A 42 35.35 -30.44 -26.97
N LEU A 43 34.90 -29.99 -28.14
CA LEU A 43 33.95 -28.86 -28.25
C LEU A 43 32.67 -29.13 -27.48
N ILE A 44 32.10 -30.32 -27.66
CA ILE A 44 30.91 -30.76 -26.93
C ILE A 44 31.18 -30.77 -25.41
N SER A 45 32.33 -31.30 -24.97
CA SER A 45 32.70 -31.31 -23.54
C SER A 45 32.84 -29.90 -22.95
N THR A 46 33.44 -28.95 -23.69
CA THR A 46 33.57 -27.56 -23.22
C THR A 46 32.22 -26.84 -23.16
N MET A 47 31.34 -27.06 -24.14
CA MET A 47 29.98 -26.51 -24.12
C MET A 47 29.14 -27.08 -22.97
N VAL A 48 29.23 -28.38 -22.71
CA VAL A 48 28.52 -29.03 -21.60
C VAL A 48 29.00 -28.49 -20.25
N LEU A 49 30.31 -28.29 -20.08
CA LEU A 49 30.86 -27.73 -18.84
C LEU A 49 30.40 -26.27 -18.63
N LEU A 50 30.43 -25.45 -19.67
CA LEU A 50 29.98 -24.06 -19.60
C LEU A 50 28.48 -23.98 -19.27
N LEU A 51 27.67 -24.86 -19.87
CA LEU A 51 26.25 -24.98 -19.59
C LEU A 51 25.99 -25.43 -18.13
N LEU A 52 26.79 -26.35 -17.59
CA LEU A 52 26.71 -26.75 -16.18
C LEU A 52 27.07 -25.61 -15.22
N ILE A 53 28.10 -24.83 -15.53
CA ILE A 53 28.49 -23.66 -14.73
C ILE A 53 27.36 -22.63 -14.76
N THR A 54 26.90 -22.22 -15.94
CA THR A 54 25.79 -21.27 -16.07
C THR A 54 24.51 -21.79 -15.40
N GLY A 55 24.19 -23.07 -15.55
CA GLY A 55 23.05 -23.72 -14.91
C GLY A 55 23.16 -23.74 -13.38
N GLY A 56 24.34 -23.99 -12.83
CA GLY A 56 24.60 -23.92 -11.39
C GLY A 56 24.41 -22.51 -10.83
N PHE A 57 24.86 -21.48 -11.55
CA PHE A 57 24.65 -20.08 -11.20
C PHE A 57 23.17 -19.67 -11.24
N LEU A 58 22.43 -20.12 -12.26
CA LEU A 58 20.98 -19.91 -12.36
C LEU A 58 20.21 -20.64 -11.24
N GLY A 59 20.61 -21.87 -10.91
CA GLY A 59 20.04 -22.62 -9.78
C GLY A 59 20.30 -21.93 -8.44
N TYR A 60 21.50 -21.38 -8.24
CA TYR A 60 21.85 -20.62 -7.04
C TYR A 60 21.03 -19.33 -6.92
N MET A 61 20.85 -18.59 -8.02
CA MET A 61 19.96 -17.41 -8.08
C MET A 61 18.52 -17.77 -7.72
N TYR A 62 18.01 -18.90 -8.21
CA TYR A 62 16.66 -19.37 -7.91
C TYR A 62 16.46 -19.70 -6.43
N VAL A 63 17.46 -20.34 -5.80
CA VAL A 63 17.43 -20.65 -4.36
C VAL A 63 17.48 -19.38 -3.52
N LEU A 64 18.31 -18.40 -3.89
CA LEU A 64 18.36 -17.10 -3.22
C LEU A 64 17.04 -16.35 -3.34
N GLN A 65 16.41 -16.36 -4.51
CA GLN A 65 15.13 -15.70 -4.75
C GLN A 65 14.03 -16.31 -3.87
N ARG A 66 13.99 -17.64 -3.74
CA ARG A 66 13.04 -18.33 -2.85
C ARG A 66 13.25 -17.97 -1.38
N ARG A 67 14.50 -17.97 -0.90
CA ARG A 67 14.82 -17.60 0.49
C ARG A 67 14.49 -16.14 0.79
N PHE A 68 14.73 -15.25 -0.18
CA PHE A 68 14.40 -13.83 -0.04
C PHE A 68 12.89 -13.60 -0.02
N LEU A 69 12.13 -14.29 -0.87
CA LEU A 69 10.67 -14.25 -0.86
C LEU A 69 10.08 -14.76 0.47
N GLU A 70 10.66 -15.82 1.03
CA GLU A 70 10.24 -16.38 2.32
C GLU A 70 10.53 -15.42 3.49
N ALA A 71 11.68 -14.73 3.47
CA ALA A 71 12.01 -13.68 4.44
C ALA A 71 11.06 -12.47 4.33
N CYS A 72 10.80 -11.97 3.11
CA CYS A 72 9.86 -10.87 2.88
C CYS A 72 8.41 -11.22 3.26
N ARG A 73 8.01 -12.49 3.13
CA ARG A 73 6.69 -12.99 3.55
C ARG A 73 6.54 -13.05 5.06
N THR A 74 7.62 -13.36 5.77
CA THR A 74 7.67 -13.40 7.24
C THR A 74 7.64 -11.99 7.83
N GLU A 75 8.31 -11.02 7.20
CA GLU A 75 8.41 -9.63 7.69
C GLU A 75 7.33 -8.67 7.14
N LYS A 76 6.38 -9.17 6.33
CA LYS A 76 5.29 -8.39 5.69
C LYS A 76 5.77 -7.22 4.79
N GLN A 77 7.02 -7.21 4.34
CA GLN A 77 7.58 -6.18 3.46
C GLN A 77 7.57 -6.60 1.98
N MET A 78 6.38 -6.84 1.42
CA MET A 78 6.22 -7.28 0.03
C MET A 78 6.63 -6.22 -1.00
N ALA A 79 6.56 -4.93 -0.65
CA ALA A 79 6.96 -3.84 -1.54
C ALA A 79 8.45 -3.90 -1.91
N LEU A 80 9.31 -4.29 -0.97
CA LEU A 80 10.76 -4.41 -1.18
C LEU A 80 11.11 -5.51 -2.21
N PHE A 81 10.28 -6.55 -2.31
CA PHE A 81 10.46 -7.65 -3.26
C PHE A 81 10.09 -7.22 -4.70
N PHE A 82 9.05 -6.41 -4.86
CA PHE A 82 8.62 -5.91 -6.18
C PHE A 82 9.51 -4.80 -6.73
N GLU A 83 10.17 -4.04 -5.86
CA GLU A 83 11.16 -3.02 -6.24
C GLU A 83 12.55 -3.62 -6.54
N SER A 84 12.76 -4.90 -6.23
CA SER A 84 14.05 -5.58 -6.39
C SER A 84 14.20 -6.27 -7.76
N PRO A 85 15.24 -5.97 -8.55
CA PRO A 85 15.43 -6.59 -9.86
C PRO A 85 15.62 -8.11 -9.73
N ALA A 86 14.81 -8.87 -10.48
CA ALA A 86 14.73 -10.34 -10.41
C ALA A 86 14.35 -10.93 -9.04
N GLY A 87 13.75 -10.14 -8.14
CA GLY A 87 13.37 -10.58 -6.79
C GLY A 87 14.57 -10.84 -5.88
N LEU A 88 15.68 -10.12 -6.09
CA LEU A 88 16.90 -10.19 -5.29
C LEU A 88 17.41 -8.77 -4.96
N PRO A 89 18.07 -8.56 -3.80
CA PRO A 89 18.64 -7.26 -3.46
C PRO A 89 19.53 -6.69 -4.57
N VAL A 90 19.45 -5.37 -4.79
CA VAL A 90 20.06 -4.64 -5.92
C VAL A 90 21.57 -4.90 -6.08
N GLY A 91 22.28 -5.32 -5.02
CA GLY A 91 23.70 -5.69 -5.05
C GLY A 91 24.00 -7.15 -5.43
N THR A 92 23.06 -8.09 -5.24
CA THR A 92 23.28 -9.53 -5.41
C THR A 92 23.33 -9.91 -6.88
N VAL A 93 22.42 -9.37 -7.70
CA VAL A 93 22.39 -9.63 -9.16
C VAL A 93 23.68 -9.14 -9.83
N ARG A 94 24.15 -7.95 -9.45
CA ARG A 94 25.41 -7.36 -9.96
C ARG A 94 26.63 -8.21 -9.57
N SER A 95 26.67 -8.72 -8.34
CA SER A 95 27.77 -9.55 -7.85
C SER A 95 27.81 -10.92 -8.53
N VAL A 96 26.64 -11.52 -8.78
CA VAL A 96 26.52 -12.81 -9.46
C VAL A 96 26.93 -12.71 -10.93
N LEU A 97 26.53 -11.64 -11.63
CA LEU A 97 26.97 -11.39 -13.00
C LEU A 97 28.49 -11.17 -13.09
N ALA A 98 29.06 -10.39 -12.16
CA ALA A 98 30.50 -10.18 -12.10
C ALA A 98 31.26 -11.51 -11.86
N LEU A 99 30.80 -12.34 -10.92
CA LEU A 99 31.40 -13.64 -10.62
C LEU A 99 31.30 -14.60 -11.81
N LEU A 100 30.19 -14.59 -12.54
CA LEU A 100 29.99 -15.39 -13.75
C LEU A 100 30.96 -14.97 -14.87
N ILE A 101 31.11 -13.67 -15.11
CA ILE A 101 32.04 -13.13 -16.12
C ILE A 101 33.50 -13.47 -15.75
N VAL A 102 33.89 -13.31 -14.49
CA VAL A 102 35.24 -13.67 -14.01
C VAL A 102 35.50 -15.17 -14.14
N THR A 103 34.53 -16.01 -13.78
CA THR A 103 34.67 -17.48 -13.86
C THR A 103 34.80 -17.95 -15.30
N ILE A 104 33.99 -17.42 -16.21
CA ILE A 104 34.08 -17.71 -17.65
C ILE A 104 35.42 -17.20 -18.21
N SER A 105 35.84 -16.00 -17.83
CA SER A 105 37.12 -15.42 -18.29
C SER A 105 38.32 -16.24 -17.81
N LEU A 106 38.34 -16.68 -16.55
CA LEU A 106 39.39 -17.53 -16.01
C LEU A 106 39.42 -18.90 -16.71
N TYR A 107 38.24 -19.47 -16.99
CA TYR A 107 38.12 -20.71 -17.75
C TYR A 107 38.73 -20.57 -19.16
N PHE A 108 38.45 -19.46 -19.86
CA PHE A 108 39.06 -19.17 -21.16
C PHE A 108 40.58 -18.94 -21.09
N ILE A 109 41.08 -18.29 -20.03
CA ILE A 109 42.52 -18.09 -19.83
C ILE A 109 43.24 -19.44 -19.61
N VAL A 110 42.68 -20.33 -18.79
CA VAL A 110 43.24 -21.67 -18.58
C VAL A 110 43.21 -22.47 -19.88
N LEU A 111 42.11 -22.42 -20.64
CA LEU A 111 41.99 -23.02 -21.96
C LEU A 111 43.04 -22.52 -22.96
N GLN A 112 43.35 -21.22 -22.92
CA GLN A 112 44.35 -20.60 -23.78
C GLN A 112 45.78 -20.97 -23.38
N ALA A 113 46.08 -21.07 -22.08
CA ALA A 113 47.39 -21.51 -21.58
C ALA A 113 47.78 -22.92 -22.10
N PHE A 114 46.78 -23.77 -22.36
CA PHE A 114 47.00 -25.10 -22.95
C PHE A 114 47.05 -25.11 -24.49
N ARG A 115 46.71 -24.02 -25.19
CA ARG A 115 46.59 -24.00 -26.67
C ARG A 115 47.30 -22.88 -27.42
N GLY A 116 47.93 -21.92 -26.75
CA GLY A 116 48.68 -20.84 -27.40
C GLY A 116 47.85 -19.94 -28.32
N LEU A 117 46.53 -19.89 -28.14
CA LEU A 117 45.61 -19.05 -28.90
C LEU A 117 45.61 -17.63 -28.31
N SER A 118 45.70 -16.61 -29.18
CA SER A 118 45.65 -15.20 -28.78
C SER A 118 44.24 -14.79 -28.36
N PHE A 119 44.17 -14.01 -27.29
CA PHE A 119 42.91 -13.55 -26.70
C PHE A 119 42.21 -12.54 -27.65
N PRO A 120 40.92 -12.73 -27.99
CA PRO A 120 40.20 -11.79 -28.84
C PRO A 120 40.12 -10.41 -28.18
N GLU A 121 40.58 -9.38 -28.89
CA GLU A 121 40.66 -7.99 -28.40
C GLU A 121 39.30 -7.45 -27.91
N SER A 122 38.20 -7.93 -28.52
CA SER A 122 36.82 -7.62 -28.14
C SER A 122 36.41 -8.14 -26.76
N LEU A 123 36.93 -9.30 -26.35
CA LEU A 123 36.71 -9.84 -25.00
C LEU A 123 37.54 -9.07 -23.96
N THR A 124 38.70 -8.52 -24.36
CA THR A 124 39.56 -7.75 -23.43
C THR A 124 38.89 -6.42 -23.13
N ALA A 125 38.34 -5.79 -24.17
CA ALA A 125 37.54 -4.58 -24.05
C ALA A 125 36.28 -4.81 -23.20
N LEU A 126 35.59 -5.95 -23.36
CA LEU A 126 34.42 -6.29 -22.55
C LEU A 126 34.79 -6.51 -21.07
N ILE A 127 35.87 -7.24 -20.79
CA ILE A 127 36.38 -7.46 -19.43
C ILE A 127 36.85 -6.14 -18.81
N GLY A 128 37.55 -5.29 -19.56
CA GLY A 128 37.97 -3.95 -19.14
C GLY A 128 36.80 -3.04 -18.81
N ALA A 129 35.74 -3.05 -19.63
CA ALA A 129 34.51 -2.29 -19.38
C ALA A 129 33.76 -2.79 -18.13
N VAL A 130 33.69 -4.10 -17.92
CA VAL A 130 33.01 -4.69 -16.75
C VAL A 130 33.82 -4.49 -15.46
N ILE A 131 35.15 -4.63 -15.52
CA ILE A 131 36.05 -4.33 -14.39
C ILE A 131 36.03 -2.82 -14.09
N GLY A 132 36.05 -1.96 -15.11
CA GLY A 132 35.91 -0.51 -14.95
C GLY A 132 34.55 -0.11 -14.34
N PHE A 133 33.47 -0.75 -14.77
CA PHE A 133 32.14 -0.55 -14.19
C PHE A 133 32.04 -1.06 -12.75
N TYR A 134 32.76 -2.12 -12.36
CA TYR A 134 32.67 -2.73 -11.03
C TYR A 134 33.66 -2.14 -10.01
N PHE A 135 34.85 -1.75 -10.44
CA PHE A 135 35.93 -1.18 -9.60
C PHE A 135 36.11 0.33 -9.74
N GLY A 136 35.59 0.96 -10.80
CA GLY A 136 35.63 2.41 -11.01
C GLY A 136 34.88 3.22 -9.93
N GLY A 137 34.03 2.57 -9.14
CA GLY A 137 33.39 3.18 -7.97
C GLY A 137 34.25 3.23 -6.69
N ARG A 138 35.44 2.60 -6.67
CA ARG A 138 36.33 2.59 -5.48
C ARG A 138 37.81 2.87 -5.76
N SER A 139 38.19 3.14 -7.01
CA SER A 139 39.58 3.40 -7.38
C SER A 139 39.78 4.78 -8.01
N ALA A 140 39.36 5.84 -7.32
CA ALA A 140 39.79 7.20 -7.64
C ALA A 140 41.12 7.51 -6.92
N ALA A 141 42.19 6.80 -7.28
CA ALA A 141 43.57 7.17 -6.96
C ALA A 141 44.53 6.40 -7.88
N GLY A 142 44.79 6.92 -9.08
CA GLY A 142 45.73 6.28 -10.01
C GLY A 142 45.87 7.01 -11.35
N LYS A 143 46.63 8.10 -11.32
CA LYS A 143 47.23 8.90 -12.40
C LYS A 143 47.18 8.35 -13.85
N GLY A 144 46.66 9.18 -14.77
CA GLY A 144 47.00 9.19 -16.20
C GLY A 144 45.89 9.78 -17.10
N GLU A 145 46.20 10.87 -17.82
CA GLU A 145 45.43 11.54 -18.90
C GLU A 145 44.30 12.54 -18.52
N ASP A 146 44.70 13.78 -18.23
CA ASP A 146 43.86 14.92 -17.82
C ASP A 146 42.95 15.55 -18.91
N GLY A 147 42.96 15.06 -20.16
CA GLY A 147 42.15 15.60 -21.26
C GLY A 147 40.82 14.87 -21.44
N ALA A 148 40.89 13.57 -21.74
CA ALA A 148 39.71 12.73 -21.97
C ALA A 148 38.88 12.51 -20.70
N LEU A 149 39.52 12.51 -19.52
CA LEU A 149 38.83 12.37 -18.24
C LEU A 149 37.93 13.57 -17.93
N ARG A 150 38.31 14.79 -18.35
CA ARG A 150 37.49 15.99 -18.14
C ARG A 150 36.24 15.97 -19.01
N GLU A 151 36.37 15.64 -20.30
CA GLU A 151 35.20 15.49 -21.18
C GLU A 151 34.29 14.35 -20.71
N GLN A 152 34.85 13.23 -20.28
CA GLN A 152 34.06 12.10 -19.78
C GLN A 152 33.39 12.41 -18.43
N VAL A 153 34.05 13.15 -17.53
CA VAL A 153 33.44 13.62 -16.27
C VAL A 153 32.36 14.66 -16.54
N THR A 154 32.54 15.58 -17.50
CA THR A 154 31.53 16.56 -17.88
C THR A 154 30.34 15.92 -18.58
N GLN A 155 30.54 14.91 -19.42
CA GLN A 155 29.46 14.13 -20.04
C GLN A 155 28.70 13.31 -19.01
N VAL A 156 29.39 12.61 -18.10
CA VAL A 156 28.76 11.86 -17.01
C VAL A 156 28.02 12.78 -16.03
N GLN A 157 28.52 13.98 -15.78
CA GLN A 157 27.82 15.01 -15.00
C GLN A 157 26.57 15.52 -15.74
N ALA A 158 26.67 15.82 -17.03
CA ALA A 158 25.53 16.27 -17.83
C ALA A 158 24.43 15.18 -17.97
N GLU A 159 24.82 13.92 -18.17
CA GLU A 159 23.89 12.79 -18.21
C GLU A 159 23.24 12.55 -16.83
N ARG A 160 24.02 12.67 -15.75
CA ARG A 160 23.49 12.60 -14.39
C ARG A 160 22.51 13.74 -14.10
N ASP A 161 22.84 14.96 -14.47
CA ASP A 161 22.02 16.14 -14.24
C ASP A 161 20.73 16.06 -15.08
N GLN A 162 20.80 15.56 -16.31
CA GLN A 162 19.61 15.27 -17.14
C GLN A 162 18.74 14.17 -16.52
N ALA A 163 19.31 13.07 -16.04
CA ALA A 163 18.57 12.00 -15.39
C ALA A 163 17.93 12.45 -14.06
N VAL A 164 18.60 13.34 -13.31
CA VAL A 164 18.06 13.97 -12.09
C VAL A 164 16.88 14.88 -12.46
N VAL A 165 17.04 15.72 -13.48
CA VAL A 165 15.98 16.62 -13.97
C VAL A 165 14.77 15.84 -14.47
N GLU A 166 14.95 14.74 -15.21
CA GLU A 166 13.85 13.89 -15.70
C GLU A 166 13.11 13.22 -14.54
N LYS A 167 13.84 12.71 -13.55
CA LYS A 167 13.26 12.12 -12.33
C LYS A 167 12.50 13.16 -11.50
N GLU A 168 13.07 14.34 -11.31
CA GLU A 168 12.46 15.46 -10.57
C GLU A 168 11.21 15.98 -11.29
N THR A 169 11.25 16.09 -12.62
CA THR A 169 10.09 16.48 -13.43
C THR A 169 8.96 15.44 -13.31
N GLY A 170 9.30 14.16 -13.34
CA GLY A 170 8.34 13.07 -13.06
C GLY A 170 7.75 13.13 -11.65
N GLN A 171 8.56 13.47 -10.65
CA GLN A 171 8.13 13.64 -9.26
C GLN A 171 7.18 14.84 -9.09
N VAL A 172 7.48 15.99 -9.71
CA VAL A 172 6.60 17.17 -9.73
C VAL A 172 5.24 16.82 -10.33
N GLY A 173 5.22 16.15 -11.49
CA GLY A 173 3.98 15.74 -12.13
C GLY A 173 3.14 14.78 -11.26
N ALA A 174 3.80 13.83 -10.58
CA ALA A 174 3.13 12.90 -9.68
C ALA A 174 2.56 13.59 -8.42
N LEU A 175 3.30 14.53 -7.82
CA LEU A 175 2.85 15.32 -6.68
C LEU A 175 1.68 16.24 -7.06
N LEU A 176 1.81 16.97 -8.17
CA LEU A 176 0.74 17.82 -8.69
C LEU A 176 -0.55 17.04 -8.92
N LYS A 177 -0.48 15.88 -9.57
CA LYS A 177 -1.66 15.04 -9.81
C LYS A 177 -2.33 14.60 -8.50
N LYS A 178 -1.55 14.29 -7.46
CA LYS A 178 -2.08 13.94 -6.12
C LYS A 178 -2.73 15.16 -5.46
N VAL A 179 -2.08 16.32 -5.51
CA VAL A 179 -2.62 17.57 -4.96
C VAL A 179 -3.90 17.96 -5.67
N GLN A 180 -3.95 17.95 -7.00
CA GLN A 180 -5.13 18.30 -7.79
C GLN A 180 -6.34 17.40 -7.47
N LYS A 181 -6.13 16.08 -7.38
CA LYS A 181 -7.17 15.15 -6.90
C LYS A 181 -7.60 15.48 -5.47
N GLY A 182 -6.63 15.80 -4.61
CA GLY A 182 -6.87 16.23 -3.25
C GLY A 182 -7.69 17.52 -3.14
N ILE A 183 -7.42 18.52 -3.99
CA ILE A 183 -8.17 19.77 -4.06
C ILE A 183 -9.62 19.49 -4.49
N ALA A 184 -9.84 18.66 -5.50
CA ALA A 184 -11.19 18.28 -5.93
C ALA A 184 -11.97 17.62 -4.80
N LEU A 185 -11.34 16.69 -4.08
CA LEU A 185 -11.91 16.05 -2.89
C LEU A 185 -12.22 17.07 -1.78
N SER A 186 -11.28 17.97 -1.49
CA SER A 186 -11.46 19.02 -0.47
C SER A 186 -12.59 19.97 -0.83
N LYS A 187 -12.76 20.32 -2.11
CA LYS A 187 -13.90 21.11 -2.61
C LYS A 187 -15.21 20.38 -2.42
N ALA A 188 -15.27 19.11 -2.80
CA ALA A 188 -16.46 18.28 -2.61
C ALA A 188 -16.84 18.21 -1.12
N ALA A 189 -15.88 17.94 -0.24
CA ALA A 189 -16.08 17.93 1.21
C ALA A 189 -16.53 19.30 1.76
N ALA A 190 -15.86 20.39 1.38
CA ALA A 190 -16.19 21.73 1.84
C ALA A 190 -17.59 22.20 1.39
N ALA A 191 -18.02 21.81 0.18
CA ALA A 191 -19.35 22.12 -0.34
C ALA A 191 -20.47 21.48 0.51
N ILE A 192 -20.19 20.34 1.14
CA ILE A 192 -21.13 19.61 2.00
C ILE A 192 -21.20 20.21 3.41
N LEU A 193 -20.09 20.78 3.89
CA LEU A 193 -20.01 21.33 5.25
C LEU A 193 -20.87 22.59 5.45
N PRO A 194 -21.34 22.86 6.68
CA PRO A 194 -22.03 24.11 7.03
C PRO A 194 -21.16 25.36 6.76
N ALA A 195 -21.80 26.49 6.45
CA ALA A 195 -21.13 27.73 6.01
C ALA A 195 -19.99 28.19 6.94
N LYS A 196 -20.16 28.07 8.27
CA LYS A 196 -19.15 28.45 9.26
C LYS A 196 -17.87 27.59 9.18
N ALA A 197 -18.00 26.30 8.85
CA ALA A 197 -16.87 25.39 8.67
C ALA A 197 -16.27 25.51 7.26
N ARG A 198 -17.12 25.80 6.25
CA ARG A 198 -16.73 25.95 4.85
C ARG A 198 -15.68 27.03 4.62
N GLY A 199 -15.83 28.21 5.24
CA GLY A 199 -14.92 29.34 5.01
C GLY A 199 -13.44 29.05 5.30
N LYS A 200 -13.15 28.25 6.34
CA LYS A 200 -11.77 27.81 6.67
C LYS A 200 -11.14 27.03 5.50
N TYR A 201 -11.92 26.16 4.87
CA TYR A 201 -11.46 25.29 3.79
C TYR A 201 -11.41 26.01 2.46
N GLU A 202 -12.33 26.94 2.18
CA GLU A 202 -12.32 27.73 0.94
C GLU A 202 -11.03 28.54 0.77
N GLU A 203 -10.57 29.22 1.83
CA GLU A 203 -9.31 29.96 1.79
C GLU A 203 -8.12 29.03 1.53
N THR A 204 -8.09 27.88 2.21
CA THR A 204 -7.02 26.89 2.04
C THR A 204 -7.02 26.29 0.63
N ILE A 205 -8.20 25.95 0.12
CA ILE A 205 -8.38 25.44 -1.25
C ILE A 205 -7.86 26.46 -2.26
N ALA A 206 -8.20 27.74 -2.12
CA ALA A 206 -7.70 28.79 -3.00
C ALA A 206 -6.17 28.89 -2.97
N ARG A 207 -5.54 28.79 -1.79
CA ARG A 207 -4.07 28.76 -1.65
C ARG A 207 -3.44 27.53 -2.32
N LEU A 208 -4.08 26.37 -2.22
CA LEU A 208 -3.62 25.15 -2.89
C LEU A 208 -3.70 25.28 -4.42
N GLU A 209 -4.77 25.86 -4.95
CA GLU A 209 -4.93 26.10 -6.39
C GLU A 209 -3.91 27.09 -6.95
N GLN A 210 -3.68 28.18 -6.22
CA GLN A 210 -2.63 29.14 -6.55
C GLN A 210 -1.26 28.46 -6.53
N GLY A 211 -0.99 27.64 -5.52
CA GLY A 211 0.25 26.86 -5.41
C GLY A 211 0.46 25.92 -6.59
N VAL A 212 -0.57 25.17 -6.99
CA VAL A 212 -0.54 24.30 -8.18
C VAL A 212 -0.21 25.12 -9.44
N THR A 213 -0.86 26.27 -9.62
CA THR A 213 -0.61 27.16 -10.77
C THR A 213 0.84 27.64 -10.82
N VAL A 214 1.42 27.99 -9.66
CA VAL A 214 2.84 28.41 -9.55
C VAL A 214 3.78 27.25 -9.92
N VAL A 215 3.54 26.04 -9.42
CA VAL A 215 4.35 24.85 -9.73
C VAL A 215 4.28 24.52 -11.23
N GLU A 216 3.09 24.58 -11.84
CA GLU A 216 2.93 24.38 -13.28
C GLU A 216 3.67 25.46 -14.09
N GLY A 217 3.65 26.71 -13.63
CA GLY A 217 4.42 27.80 -14.24
C GLY A 217 5.92 27.56 -14.19
N LEU A 218 6.45 27.23 -13.00
CA LEU A 218 7.87 26.93 -12.79
C LEU A 218 8.34 25.72 -13.60
N SER A 219 7.50 24.68 -13.69
CA SER A 219 7.77 23.50 -14.52
C SER A 219 7.83 23.84 -16.01
N LYS A 220 6.94 24.70 -16.51
CA LYS A 220 6.92 25.12 -17.93
C LYS A 220 8.13 25.97 -18.33
N VAL A 221 8.68 26.77 -17.42
CA VAL A 221 9.86 27.60 -17.69
C VAL A 221 11.19 26.88 -17.42
N GLY A 222 11.15 25.58 -17.09
CA GLY A 222 12.35 24.76 -16.85
C GLY A 222 13.01 24.96 -15.48
N ALA A 223 12.37 25.68 -14.55
CA ALA A 223 12.84 25.88 -13.18
C ALA A 223 12.47 24.67 -12.29
N VAL A 224 13.04 23.50 -12.61
CA VAL A 224 12.62 22.20 -12.06
C VAL A 224 12.86 22.10 -10.54
N ALA A 225 14.01 22.54 -10.04
CA ALA A 225 14.31 22.50 -8.60
C ALA A 225 13.36 23.38 -7.76
N GLU A 226 13.00 24.56 -8.27
CA GLU A 226 12.03 25.46 -7.64
C GLU A 226 10.61 24.87 -7.70
N ALA A 227 10.26 24.23 -8.83
CA ALA A 227 8.98 23.53 -8.99
C ALA A 227 8.84 22.36 -8.01
N VAL A 228 9.90 21.56 -7.79
CA VAL A 228 9.92 20.48 -6.78
C VAL A 228 9.69 21.05 -5.39
N THR A 229 10.48 22.04 -4.98
CA THR A 229 10.38 22.69 -3.67
C THR A 229 8.96 23.21 -3.45
N LYS A 230 8.40 23.90 -4.45
CA LYS A 230 7.05 24.45 -4.34
C LYS A 230 5.98 23.35 -4.34
N ALA A 231 6.15 22.28 -5.12
CA ALA A 231 5.25 21.13 -5.11
C ALA A 231 5.22 20.44 -3.74
N GLU A 232 6.36 20.32 -3.07
CA GLU A 232 6.47 19.78 -1.72
C GLU A 232 5.78 20.67 -0.68
N GLU A 233 5.95 21.99 -0.75
CA GLU A 233 5.22 22.96 0.10
C GLU A 233 3.70 22.83 -0.07
N VAL A 234 3.23 22.81 -1.31
CA VAL A 234 1.80 22.69 -1.63
C VAL A 234 1.26 21.34 -1.18
N PHE A 235 2.01 20.27 -1.39
CA PHE A 235 1.64 18.94 -0.90
C PHE A 235 1.61 18.88 0.63
N GLY A 236 2.56 19.53 1.31
CA GLY A 236 2.58 19.67 2.76
C GLY A 236 1.34 20.40 3.29
N LEU A 237 0.96 21.52 2.67
CA LEU A 237 -0.26 22.24 3.00
C LEU A 237 -1.51 21.38 2.77
N PHE A 238 -1.56 20.62 1.67
CA PHE A 238 -2.68 19.72 1.39
C PHE A 238 -2.81 18.63 2.48
N ARG A 239 -1.69 18.08 2.96
CA ARG A 239 -1.70 17.05 4.02
C ARG A 239 -2.22 17.58 5.34
N THR A 240 -1.89 18.82 5.70
CA THR A 240 -2.27 19.41 7.00
C THR A 240 -3.65 20.06 6.97
N ALA A 241 -4.11 20.54 5.82
CA ALA A 241 -5.36 21.28 5.69
C ALA A 241 -6.41 20.53 4.84
N ASN A 242 -6.52 19.22 5.09
CA ASN A 242 -7.51 18.36 4.45
C ASN A 242 -8.80 18.29 5.30
N PRO A 243 -9.97 18.68 4.78
CA PRO A 243 -11.23 18.67 5.53
C PRO A 243 -11.66 17.27 5.98
N VAL A 244 -11.38 16.22 5.19
CA VAL A 244 -11.69 14.84 5.58
C VAL A 244 -10.77 14.39 6.73
N ARG A 245 -9.50 14.81 6.71
CA ARG A 245 -8.57 14.55 7.80
C ARG A 245 -9.00 15.24 9.08
N ASP A 246 -9.26 16.54 9.03
CA ASP A 246 -9.73 17.33 10.18
C ASP A 246 -10.97 16.68 10.80
N LEU A 247 -11.91 16.25 9.95
CA LEU A 247 -13.15 15.59 10.38
C LEU A 247 -12.89 14.25 11.07
N VAL A 248 -12.02 13.41 10.50
CA VAL A 248 -11.65 12.12 11.10
C VAL A 248 -10.89 12.31 12.40
N GLU A 249 -9.97 13.29 12.49
CA GLU A 249 -9.26 13.61 13.73
C GLU A 249 -10.23 14.10 14.82
N LYS A 250 -11.16 14.97 14.46
CA LYS A 250 -12.17 15.49 15.39
C LYS A 250 -13.09 14.38 15.89
N ALA A 251 -13.68 13.60 14.99
CA ALA A 251 -14.52 12.46 15.31
C ALA A 251 -13.78 11.41 16.15
N SER A 252 -12.52 11.11 15.81
CA SER A 252 -11.70 10.16 16.58
C SER A 252 -11.51 10.60 18.03
N ARG A 253 -11.28 11.90 18.27
CA ARG A 253 -11.12 12.45 19.62
C ARG A 253 -12.43 12.49 20.40
N SER A 254 -13.53 12.93 19.79
CA SER A 254 -14.84 12.96 20.46
C SER A 254 -15.34 11.54 20.75
N PHE A 255 -15.20 10.61 19.81
CA PHE A 255 -15.55 9.20 20.02
C PHE A 255 -14.67 8.57 21.09
N GLY A 256 -13.35 8.82 21.07
CA GLY A 256 -12.43 8.29 22.07
C GLY A 256 -12.77 8.75 23.49
N ARG A 257 -13.25 9.99 23.65
CA ARG A 257 -13.72 10.53 24.94
C ARG A 257 -14.94 9.77 25.47
N VAL A 258 -15.88 9.46 24.59
CA VAL A 258 -17.15 8.79 24.94
C VAL A 258 -16.97 7.29 25.14
N LEU A 259 -16.16 6.65 24.31
CA LEU A 259 -15.97 5.20 24.30
C LEU A 259 -14.90 4.72 25.28
N GLY A 260 -13.93 5.56 25.60
CA GLY A 260 -12.76 5.19 26.40
C GLY A 260 -11.78 4.31 25.63
N SER A 261 -10.94 3.56 26.34
CA SER A 261 -9.92 2.69 25.74
C SER A 261 -10.43 1.32 25.29
N ALA A 262 -11.65 0.94 25.69
CA ALA A 262 -12.21 -0.39 25.42
C ALA A 262 -12.61 -0.59 23.95
N VAL A 263 -13.04 0.47 23.27
CA VAL A 263 -13.46 0.43 21.86
C VAL A 263 -12.66 1.46 21.07
N PRO A 264 -11.79 1.06 20.13
CA PRO A 264 -10.97 2.00 19.38
C PRO A 264 -11.83 2.90 18.46
N SER A 265 -11.73 4.22 18.64
CA SER A 265 -12.50 5.21 17.86
C SER A 265 -12.27 5.11 16.35
N LEU A 266 -11.01 4.92 15.93
CA LEU A 266 -10.66 4.74 14.52
C LEU A 266 -11.25 3.45 13.93
N ALA A 267 -11.38 2.38 14.72
CA ALA A 267 -12.03 1.15 14.29
C ALA A 267 -13.53 1.35 14.08
N VAL A 268 -14.18 2.15 14.95
CA VAL A 268 -15.59 2.53 14.79
C VAL A 268 -15.80 3.33 13.50
N ILE A 269 -14.97 4.36 13.25
CA ILE A 269 -15.03 5.15 12.00
C ILE A 269 -14.83 4.24 10.78
N ARG A 270 -13.82 3.35 10.82
CA ARG A 270 -13.55 2.38 9.76
C ARG A 270 -14.74 1.46 9.51
N GLY A 271 -15.37 0.95 10.56
CA GLY A 271 -16.58 0.13 10.47
C GLY A 271 -17.73 0.88 9.82
N ILE A 272 -18.00 2.11 10.27
CA ILE A 272 -19.07 2.97 9.73
C ILE A 272 -18.89 3.21 8.23
N VAL A 273 -17.70 3.67 7.82
CA VAL A 273 -17.42 4.01 6.42
C VAL A 273 -17.30 2.76 5.57
N GLY A 274 -16.66 1.71 6.09
CA GLY A 274 -16.48 0.43 5.40
C GLY A 274 -17.81 -0.25 5.06
N VAL A 275 -18.73 -0.31 6.02
CA VAL A 275 -20.08 -0.85 5.80
C VAL A 275 -20.87 0.05 4.84
N SER A 276 -20.81 1.37 5.02
CA SER A 276 -21.48 2.34 4.13
C SER A 276 -21.04 2.19 2.67
N ALA A 277 -19.76 1.90 2.42
CA ALA A 277 -19.21 1.72 1.08
C ALA A 277 -19.60 0.38 0.42
N LYS A 278 -20.12 -0.58 1.18
CA LYS A 278 -20.47 -1.93 0.71
C LYS A 278 -21.96 -2.14 0.54
N LEU A 279 -22.77 -1.53 1.42
CA LEU A 279 -24.22 -1.63 1.36
C LEU A 279 -24.77 -0.77 0.21
N VAL A 280 -25.86 -1.25 -0.41
CA VAL A 280 -26.60 -0.53 -1.46
C VAL A 280 -28.11 -0.65 -1.24
N GLY A 281 -28.89 0.21 -1.90
CA GLY A 281 -30.34 0.13 -1.91
C GLY A 281 -30.95 0.23 -0.50
N VAL A 282 -31.92 -0.64 -0.20
CA VAL A 282 -32.67 -0.63 1.07
C VAL A 282 -31.78 -0.91 2.28
N ALA A 283 -30.81 -1.83 2.17
CA ALA A 283 -29.89 -2.13 3.27
C ALA A 283 -29.05 -0.91 3.66
N TYR A 284 -28.61 -0.12 2.67
CA TYR A 284 -27.91 1.14 2.92
C TYR A 284 -28.83 2.18 3.59
N GLN A 285 -30.09 2.29 3.18
CA GLN A 285 -31.04 3.22 3.83
C GLN A 285 -31.30 2.84 5.29
N LYS A 286 -31.43 1.54 5.59
CA LYS A 286 -31.54 1.04 6.99
C LYS A 286 -30.28 1.38 7.79
N TRP A 287 -29.11 1.13 7.21
CA TRP A 287 -27.83 1.43 7.84
C TRP A 287 -27.67 2.91 8.17
N LYS A 288 -27.99 3.78 7.20
CA LYS A 288 -28.00 5.22 7.36
C LYS A 288 -28.95 5.65 8.48
N ALA A 289 -30.20 5.18 8.44
CA ALA A 289 -31.18 5.50 9.46
C ALA A 289 -30.73 5.05 10.86
N ARG A 290 -30.07 3.89 10.94
CA ARG A 290 -29.52 3.37 12.19
C ARG A 290 -28.42 4.25 12.77
N ILE A 291 -27.47 4.71 11.94
CA ILE A 291 -26.34 5.53 12.40
C ILE A 291 -26.80 6.95 12.75
N LEU A 292 -27.63 7.56 11.90
CA LEU A 292 -28.10 8.95 12.06
C LEU A 292 -29.34 9.07 12.98
N ARG A 293 -29.75 7.96 13.62
CA ARG A 293 -30.96 7.86 14.45
C ARG A 293 -32.21 8.44 13.78
N LEU A 294 -32.34 8.24 12.47
CA LEU A 294 -33.54 8.63 11.73
C LEU A 294 -34.68 7.66 12.06
N PRO A 295 -35.94 8.12 12.06
CA PRO A 295 -37.07 7.26 12.34
C PRO A 295 -37.21 6.15 11.28
N PHE A 296 -37.51 4.94 11.73
CA PHE A 296 -37.76 3.81 10.85
C PHE A 296 -39.23 3.81 10.45
N SER A 297 -39.57 4.57 9.41
CA SER A 297 -40.90 4.53 8.81
C SER A 297 -40.99 3.39 7.79
N PRO A 298 -41.87 2.38 7.97
CA PRO A 298 -42.04 1.29 7.01
C PRO A 298 -42.50 1.76 5.61
N ALA A 299 -43.04 2.98 5.53
CA ALA A 299 -43.41 3.63 4.27
C ALA A 299 -42.19 3.94 3.39
N VAL A 300 -41.08 4.32 4.02
CA VAL A 300 -39.86 4.79 3.36
C VAL A 300 -38.76 3.72 3.42
N ILE A 301 -38.68 3.01 4.54
CA ILE A 301 -37.67 1.99 4.84
C ILE A 301 -38.41 0.69 5.20
N PRO A 302 -38.74 -0.17 4.22
CA PRO A 302 -39.55 -1.36 4.47
C PRO A 302 -38.81 -2.34 5.37
N LEU A 303 -39.49 -2.89 6.38
CA LEU A 303 -38.96 -3.91 7.29
C LEU A 303 -39.53 -5.28 6.94
N GLU A 304 -38.72 -6.33 7.08
CA GLU A 304 -39.14 -7.71 6.84
C GLU A 304 -40.16 -8.13 7.92
N VAL A 305 -41.29 -8.68 7.49
CA VAL A 305 -42.24 -9.29 8.43
C VAL A 305 -41.67 -10.63 8.86
N VAL A 306 -41.51 -10.82 10.17
CA VAL A 306 -40.86 -11.99 10.75
C VAL A 306 -41.86 -12.93 11.41
N ASP A 307 -41.45 -14.19 11.62
CA ASP A 307 -42.25 -15.18 12.33
C ASP A 307 -42.39 -14.87 13.83
N ALA A 308 -43.28 -15.60 14.52
CA ALA A 308 -43.55 -15.41 15.93
C ALA A 308 -42.30 -15.51 16.82
N ASN A 309 -41.37 -16.45 16.58
CA ASN A 309 -40.18 -16.62 17.42
C ASN A 309 -39.24 -15.42 17.29
N THR A 310 -39.03 -14.95 16.06
CA THR A 310 -38.27 -13.73 15.82
C THR A 310 -38.99 -12.53 16.45
N GLY A 311 -40.32 -12.49 16.36
CA GLY A 311 -41.17 -11.54 17.06
C GLY A 311 -40.92 -11.45 18.55
N PHE A 312 -40.94 -12.59 19.25
CA PHE A 312 -40.59 -12.68 20.67
C PHE A 312 -39.24 -12.03 20.97
N VAL A 313 -38.22 -12.31 20.16
CA VAL A 313 -36.89 -11.71 20.34
C VAL A 313 -36.93 -10.18 20.16
N LEU A 314 -37.71 -9.67 19.22
CA LEU A 314 -37.86 -8.22 19.01
C LEU A 314 -38.56 -7.55 20.20
N PHE A 315 -39.65 -8.12 20.70
CA PHE A 315 -40.32 -7.63 21.91
C PHE A 315 -39.38 -7.62 23.11
N LEU A 316 -38.59 -8.67 23.30
CA LEU A 316 -37.61 -8.72 24.41
C LEU A 316 -36.47 -7.70 24.28
N ARG A 317 -36.17 -7.27 23.06
CA ARG A 317 -35.12 -6.26 22.76
C ARG A 317 -35.62 -4.82 22.86
N SER A 318 -36.92 -4.59 22.93
CA SER A 318 -37.51 -3.27 23.22
C SER A 318 -38.07 -3.26 24.64
N PRO A 319 -37.41 -2.63 25.63
CA PRO A 319 -37.90 -2.56 27.00
C PRO A 319 -39.30 -1.98 27.11
N THR A 320 -39.65 -0.98 26.29
CA THR A 320 -40.99 -0.38 26.31
C THR A 320 -42.06 -1.40 25.91
N PHE A 321 -41.84 -2.13 24.82
CA PHE A 321 -42.76 -3.17 24.37
C PHE A 321 -42.73 -4.42 25.26
N LYS A 322 -41.56 -4.80 25.78
CA LYS A 322 -41.42 -5.88 26.76
C LYS A 322 -42.33 -5.65 27.97
N ASN A 323 -42.39 -4.42 28.47
CA ASN A 323 -43.23 -4.06 29.60
C ASN A 323 -44.72 -3.99 29.20
N ALA A 324 -45.04 -3.34 28.08
CA ALA A 324 -46.41 -3.17 27.60
C ALA A 324 -47.12 -4.49 27.23
N PHE A 325 -46.36 -5.51 26.83
CA PHE A 325 -46.86 -6.82 26.40
C PHE A 325 -46.36 -7.98 27.29
N ALA A 326 -46.00 -7.67 28.55
CA ALA A 326 -45.44 -8.65 29.48
C ALA A 326 -46.34 -9.89 29.68
N ARG A 327 -47.67 -9.69 29.73
CA ARG A 327 -48.64 -10.78 29.93
C ARG A 327 -48.61 -11.79 28.78
N GLU A 328 -48.62 -11.31 27.55
CA GLU A 328 -48.59 -12.16 26.36
C GLU A 328 -47.22 -12.82 26.17
N LEU A 329 -46.14 -12.13 26.57
CA LEU A 329 -44.79 -12.69 26.58
C LEU A 329 -44.66 -13.84 27.60
N GLU A 330 -45.17 -13.66 28.82
CA GLU A 330 -45.18 -14.68 29.87
C GLU A 330 -46.06 -15.89 29.51
N ALA A 331 -47.20 -15.64 28.86
CA ALA A 331 -48.10 -16.68 28.37
C ALA A 331 -47.58 -17.42 27.13
N ASN A 332 -46.47 -16.95 26.52
CA ASN A 332 -45.94 -17.46 25.25
C ASN A 332 -47.01 -17.51 24.14
N ASP A 333 -47.81 -16.45 24.03
CA ASP A 333 -48.90 -16.33 23.04
C ASP A 333 -48.35 -16.07 21.63
N ARG A 334 -48.00 -17.14 20.92
CA ARG A 334 -47.44 -17.08 19.57
C ARG A 334 -48.37 -16.46 18.52
N PRO A 335 -49.67 -16.81 18.44
CA PRO A 335 -50.59 -16.18 17.50
C PRO A 335 -50.66 -14.66 17.70
N PHE A 336 -50.71 -14.20 18.95
CA PHE A 336 -50.70 -12.78 19.25
C PHE A 336 -49.40 -12.12 18.79
N MET A 337 -48.23 -12.71 19.10
CA MET A 337 -46.95 -12.13 18.71
C MET A 337 -46.79 -12.00 17.21
N GLU A 338 -47.20 -13.01 16.43
CA GLU A 338 -47.15 -12.91 14.96
C GLU A 338 -48.03 -11.78 14.42
N ALA A 339 -49.26 -11.66 14.95
CA ALA A 339 -50.17 -10.57 14.59
C ALA A 339 -49.59 -9.20 14.96
N ALA A 340 -49.09 -9.04 16.19
CA ALA A 340 -48.55 -7.78 16.68
C ALA A 340 -47.29 -7.34 15.91
N VAL A 341 -46.35 -8.25 15.66
CA VAL A 341 -45.17 -7.99 14.81
C VAL A 341 -45.58 -7.48 13.43
N ARG A 342 -46.53 -8.18 12.80
CA ARG A 342 -47.02 -7.81 11.47
C ARG A 342 -47.64 -6.42 11.48
N GLU A 343 -48.33 -6.05 12.54
CA GLU A 343 -48.94 -4.74 12.73
C GLU A 343 -47.88 -3.63 12.85
N PHE A 344 -46.90 -3.81 13.75
CA PHE A 344 -45.89 -2.79 14.04
C PHE A 344 -44.83 -2.61 12.94
N LEU A 345 -44.55 -3.66 12.15
CA LEU A 345 -43.58 -3.62 11.06
C LEU A 345 -44.19 -3.23 9.70
N ARG A 346 -45.52 -3.27 9.55
CA ARG A 346 -46.20 -2.84 8.31
C ARG A 346 -46.41 -1.33 8.26
N GLN A 347 -46.77 -0.85 7.08
CA GLN A 347 -47.14 0.55 6.79
C GLN A 347 -48.50 0.94 7.41
N GLU A 348 -48.76 0.55 8.65
CA GLU A 348 -49.91 1.07 9.38
C GLU A 348 -49.57 2.45 9.96
N ASP A 349 -50.54 3.35 9.87
CA ASP A 349 -50.42 4.72 10.38
C ASP A 349 -50.34 4.74 11.91
N MET A 350 -49.54 5.66 12.45
CA MET A 350 -49.25 5.73 13.89
C MET A 350 -50.52 6.00 14.72
N GLU A 351 -51.50 6.75 14.21
CA GLU A 351 -52.77 7.01 14.91
C GLU A 351 -53.59 5.73 15.05
N THR A 352 -53.54 4.88 14.03
CA THR A 352 -54.28 3.61 14.02
C THR A 352 -53.70 2.66 15.05
N LEU A 353 -52.36 2.54 15.10
CA LEU A 353 -51.67 1.73 16.10
C LEU A 353 -51.92 2.27 17.52
N TRP A 354 -51.82 3.59 17.71
CA TRP A 354 -52.10 4.23 18.99
C TRP A 354 -53.53 3.94 19.47
N THR A 355 -54.52 4.08 18.59
CA THR A 355 -55.93 3.83 18.96
C THR A 355 -56.17 2.41 19.47
N ARG A 356 -55.47 1.41 18.91
CA ARG A 356 -55.61 -0.01 19.30
C ARG A 356 -54.84 -0.36 20.57
N HIS A 357 -53.68 0.26 20.79
CA HIS A 357 -52.75 -0.17 21.83
C HIS A 357 -52.56 0.83 22.98
N LYS A 358 -53.18 2.02 22.92
CA LYS A 358 -53.01 3.10 23.93
C LYS A 358 -53.17 2.65 25.38
N ASP A 359 -54.04 1.68 25.66
CA ASP A 359 -54.33 1.23 27.02
C ASP A 359 -53.15 0.46 27.66
N ARG A 360 -52.10 0.16 26.88
CA ARG A 360 -50.88 -0.54 27.30
C ARG A 360 -49.71 0.39 27.61
N PHE A 361 -49.85 1.69 27.32
CA PHE A 361 -48.77 2.68 27.46
C PHE A 361 -49.22 3.83 28.35
N GLU A 362 -48.29 4.43 29.08
CA GLU A 362 -48.55 5.56 29.98
C GLU A 362 -48.86 6.85 29.22
N SER A 363 -48.27 7.01 28.04
CA SER A 363 -48.43 8.19 27.19
C SER A 363 -48.25 7.83 25.72
N ARG A 364 -48.70 8.76 24.85
CA ARG A 364 -48.48 8.66 23.41
C ARG A 364 -47.00 8.73 23.04
N GLU A 365 -46.24 9.56 23.73
CA GLU A 365 -44.79 9.69 23.52
C GLU A 365 -44.06 8.38 23.82
N GLN A 366 -44.39 7.74 24.96
CA GLN A 366 -43.84 6.42 25.31
C GLN A 366 -44.19 5.37 24.25
N PHE A 367 -45.42 5.40 23.72
CA PHE A 367 -45.83 4.50 22.65
C PHE A 367 -45.01 4.72 21.36
N GLU A 368 -44.88 5.96 20.90
CA GLU A 368 -44.13 6.31 19.69
C GLU A 368 -42.65 5.93 19.83
N GLU A 369 -42.03 6.20 20.99
CA GLU A 369 -40.68 5.75 21.31
C GLU A 369 -40.54 4.22 21.29
N GLY A 370 -41.53 3.51 21.86
CA GLY A 370 -41.57 2.05 21.86
C GLY A 370 -41.69 1.46 20.45
N VAL A 371 -42.51 2.05 19.59
CA VAL A 371 -42.63 1.64 18.18
C VAL A 371 -41.30 1.85 17.45
N GLU A 372 -40.66 3.00 17.63
CA GLU A 372 -39.36 3.28 16.99
C GLU A 372 -38.25 2.36 17.51
N GLU A 373 -38.25 2.04 18.80
CA GLU A 373 -37.32 1.06 19.37
C GLU A 373 -37.54 -0.34 18.81
N PHE A 374 -38.79 -0.79 18.73
CA PHE A 374 -39.16 -2.08 18.17
C PHE A 374 -38.74 -2.19 16.69
N ARG A 375 -39.01 -1.15 15.90
CA ARG A 375 -38.62 -1.08 14.49
C ARG A 375 -37.10 -1.02 14.31
N ARG A 376 -36.38 -0.32 15.19
CA ARG A 376 -34.91 -0.31 15.21
C ARG A 376 -34.36 -1.70 15.50
N ALA A 377 -34.93 -2.43 16.46
CA ALA A 377 -34.52 -3.80 16.76
C ALA A 377 -34.73 -4.74 15.56
N ALA A 378 -35.82 -4.56 14.81
CA ALA A 378 -36.08 -5.30 13.57
C ALA A 378 -35.05 -4.95 12.48
N ALA A 379 -34.77 -3.66 12.30
CA ALA A 379 -33.75 -3.20 11.36
C ALA A 379 -32.35 -3.75 11.71
N ASP A 380 -31.99 -3.77 12.99
CA ASP A 380 -30.71 -4.33 13.46
C ASP A 380 -30.61 -5.84 13.18
N ALA A 381 -31.70 -6.60 13.33
CA ALA A 381 -31.72 -8.01 12.99
C ALA A 381 -31.47 -8.27 11.50
N GLU A 382 -32.03 -7.43 10.63
CA GLU A 382 -31.79 -7.49 9.18
C GLU A 382 -30.38 -7.03 8.79
N LEU A 383 -29.94 -5.88 9.32
CA LEU A 383 -28.61 -5.31 9.05
C LEU A 383 -27.51 -6.26 9.48
N LYS A 384 -27.64 -6.92 10.63
CA LYS A 384 -26.67 -7.91 11.11
C LYS A 384 -26.45 -9.07 10.12
N ARG A 385 -27.47 -9.44 9.33
CA ARG A 385 -27.34 -10.47 8.28
C ARG A 385 -26.71 -9.92 6.99
N ALA A 386 -26.92 -8.62 6.72
CA ALA A 386 -26.45 -7.97 5.50
C ALA A 386 -25.00 -7.44 5.60
N VAL A 387 -24.52 -7.16 6.81
CA VAL A 387 -23.19 -6.59 7.05
C VAL A 387 -22.12 -7.68 7.06
N ASP A 388 -21.06 -7.48 6.28
CA ASP A 388 -19.87 -8.33 6.29
C ASP A 388 -19.17 -8.25 7.67
N PRO A 389 -19.08 -9.36 8.44
CA PRO A 389 -18.44 -9.37 9.75
C PRO A 389 -16.97 -8.96 9.72
N ALA A 390 -16.27 -9.17 8.59
CA ALA A 390 -14.86 -8.82 8.47
C ALA A 390 -14.61 -7.31 8.59
N LEU A 391 -15.58 -6.49 8.18
CA LEU A 391 -15.50 -5.02 8.30
C LEU A 391 -15.60 -4.54 9.75
N LEU A 392 -16.12 -5.39 10.64
CA LEU A 392 -16.41 -5.05 12.03
C LEU A 392 -15.48 -5.76 13.03
N ALA A 393 -14.54 -6.56 12.54
CA ALA A 393 -13.67 -7.39 13.37
C ALA A 393 -12.91 -6.58 14.43
N GLU A 394 -12.40 -5.40 14.06
CA GLU A 394 -11.64 -4.52 14.95
C GLU A 394 -12.48 -3.87 16.06
N VAL A 395 -13.80 -3.78 15.86
CA VAL A 395 -14.75 -3.25 16.85
C VAL A 395 -15.32 -4.37 17.72
N GLY A 396 -15.09 -5.64 17.35
CA GLY A 396 -15.66 -6.82 18.02
C GLY A 396 -16.98 -7.32 17.42
N GLY A 397 -17.38 -6.81 16.25
CA GLY A 397 -18.59 -7.23 15.53
C GLY A 397 -19.73 -6.21 15.56
N TYR A 398 -20.93 -6.65 15.13
CA TYR A 398 -22.10 -5.78 14.97
C TYR A 398 -22.63 -5.20 16.28
N GLU A 399 -22.85 -6.05 17.30
CA GLU A 399 -23.44 -5.60 18.57
C GLU A 399 -22.54 -4.59 19.31
N PRO A 400 -21.21 -4.81 19.41
CA PRO A 400 -20.33 -3.79 20.00
C PRO A 400 -20.30 -2.48 19.21
N LEU A 401 -20.38 -2.52 17.88
CA LEU A 401 -20.46 -1.31 17.07
C LEU A 401 -21.77 -0.55 17.33
N MET A 402 -22.92 -1.24 17.39
CA MET A 402 -24.20 -0.59 17.67
C MET A 402 -24.21 0.03 19.08
N ALA A 403 -23.67 -0.67 20.07
CA ALA A 403 -23.53 -0.12 21.43
C ALA A 403 -22.60 1.11 21.46
N ALA A 404 -21.52 1.10 20.66
CA ALA A 404 -20.63 2.25 20.53
C ALA A 404 -21.33 3.44 19.86
N LEU A 405 -22.10 3.19 18.79
CA LEU A 405 -22.90 4.22 18.13
C LEU A 405 -23.94 4.83 19.08
N ASP A 406 -24.65 4.01 19.85
CA ASP A 406 -25.66 4.50 20.79
C ASP A 406 -25.03 5.39 21.88
N ARG A 407 -23.82 5.06 22.35
CA ARG A 407 -23.06 5.91 23.27
C ARG A 407 -22.60 7.21 22.60
N ILE A 408 -22.08 7.14 21.38
CA ILE A 408 -21.66 8.33 20.61
C ILE A 408 -22.84 9.27 20.40
N SER A 409 -23.99 8.74 19.97
CA SER A 409 -25.18 9.55 19.69
C SER A 409 -25.90 10.05 20.94
N ALA A 410 -25.55 9.55 22.14
CA ALA A 410 -26.04 10.11 23.40
C ALA A 410 -25.25 11.34 23.84
N ASP A 411 -24.02 11.52 23.35
CA ASP A 411 -23.19 12.71 23.58
C ASP A 411 -23.42 13.75 22.47
N PRO A 412 -23.80 15.01 22.78
CA PRO A 412 -24.12 16.00 21.75
C PRO A 412 -22.94 16.37 20.83
N GLU A 413 -21.70 16.39 21.33
CA GLU A 413 -20.52 16.74 20.53
C GLU A 413 -20.14 15.58 19.61
N ALA A 414 -20.04 14.36 20.17
CA ALA A 414 -19.71 13.17 19.40
C ALA A 414 -20.83 12.82 18.39
N GLY A 415 -22.09 13.01 18.74
CA GLY A 415 -23.23 12.87 17.82
C GLY A 415 -23.12 13.82 16.62
N ALA A 416 -22.83 15.10 16.87
CA ALA A 416 -22.64 16.08 15.78
C ALA A 416 -21.45 15.74 14.87
N ASP A 417 -20.36 15.21 15.44
CA ASP A 417 -19.21 14.75 14.66
C ASP A 417 -19.51 13.50 13.84
N LEU A 418 -20.33 12.58 14.37
CA LEU A 418 -20.84 11.42 13.64
C LEU A 418 -21.70 11.84 12.44
N ASP A 419 -22.62 12.79 12.65
CA ASP A 419 -23.47 13.31 11.58
C ASP A 419 -22.63 13.97 10.48
N ALA A 420 -21.63 14.79 10.86
CA ALA A 420 -20.72 15.41 9.91
C ALA A 420 -19.90 14.37 9.13
N LEU A 421 -19.37 13.35 9.83
CA LEU A 421 -18.62 12.24 9.23
C LEU A 421 -19.45 11.51 8.17
N VAL A 422 -20.67 11.10 8.52
CA VAL A 422 -21.57 10.38 7.62
C VAL A 422 -21.97 11.28 6.45
N THR A 423 -22.33 12.53 6.71
CA THR A 423 -22.76 13.48 5.66
C THR A 423 -21.65 13.72 4.63
N VAL A 424 -20.40 13.90 5.07
CA VAL A 424 -19.26 14.06 4.17
C VAL A 424 -19.01 12.75 3.40
N ALA A 425 -19.04 11.60 4.06
CA ALA A 425 -18.88 10.30 3.38
C ALA A 425 -19.95 10.08 2.30
N GLU A 426 -21.22 10.41 2.58
CA GLU A 426 -22.30 10.34 1.59
C GLU A 426 -22.09 11.29 0.42
N GLY A 427 -21.79 12.55 0.72
CA GLY A 427 -21.66 13.55 -0.33
C GLY A 427 -20.48 13.23 -1.25
N LEU A 428 -19.35 12.77 -0.71
CA LEU A 428 -18.23 12.26 -1.52
C LEU A 428 -18.67 11.09 -2.43
N GLY A 429 -19.50 10.18 -1.93
CA GLY A 429 -20.09 9.12 -2.75
C GLY A 429 -20.95 9.66 -3.90
N ARG A 430 -21.72 10.73 -3.67
CA ARG A 430 -22.53 11.39 -4.72
C ARG A 430 -21.66 12.08 -5.78
N TYR A 431 -20.48 12.56 -5.41
CA TYR A 431 -19.48 13.08 -6.34
C TYR A 431 -18.67 11.97 -7.05
N ASN A 432 -19.05 10.70 -6.88
CA ASN A 432 -18.38 9.52 -7.47
C ASN A 432 -16.91 9.38 -7.02
N GLU A 433 -16.58 9.88 -5.84
CA GLU A 433 -15.25 9.73 -5.25
C GLU A 433 -15.11 8.37 -4.55
N PRO A 434 -13.91 7.76 -4.51
CA PRO A 434 -13.70 6.45 -3.89
C PRO A 434 -13.65 6.58 -2.36
N VAL A 435 -14.81 6.77 -1.73
CA VAL A 435 -14.99 7.06 -0.28
C VAL A 435 -14.13 6.15 0.60
N LYS A 436 -14.21 4.83 0.41
CA LYS A 436 -13.44 3.87 1.20
C LYS A 436 -11.93 4.11 1.11
N ALA A 437 -11.40 4.29 -0.10
CA ALA A 437 -9.95 4.49 -0.29
C ALA A 437 -9.46 5.81 0.30
N VAL A 438 -10.29 6.86 0.22
CA VAL A 438 -10.02 8.16 0.82
C VAL A 438 -9.94 8.03 2.36
N PHE A 439 -10.97 7.45 2.97
CA PHE A 439 -11.03 7.31 4.43
C PHE A 439 -9.98 6.33 4.97
N ASP A 440 -9.73 5.19 4.31
CA ASP A 440 -8.68 4.25 4.73
C ASP A 440 -7.31 4.95 4.80
N LYS A 441 -6.97 5.74 3.78
CA LYS A 441 -5.72 6.49 3.75
C LYS A 441 -5.66 7.54 4.86
N VAL A 442 -6.74 8.29 5.07
CA VAL A 442 -6.80 9.29 6.15
C VAL A 442 -6.69 8.62 7.52
N LEU A 443 -7.36 7.49 7.73
CA LEU A 443 -7.30 6.73 8.99
C LEU A 443 -5.88 6.20 9.26
N GLU A 444 -5.17 5.73 8.23
CA GLU A 444 -3.76 5.34 8.35
C GLU A 444 -2.88 6.53 8.76
N GLU A 445 -3.10 7.70 8.16
CA GLU A 445 -2.33 8.91 8.48
C GLU A 445 -2.62 9.43 9.90
N VAL A 446 -3.85 9.33 10.39
CA VAL A 446 -4.25 9.75 11.75
C VAL A 446 -3.79 8.75 12.82
N SER A 447 -3.57 7.49 12.44
CA SER A 447 -3.09 6.45 13.37
C SER A 447 -1.58 6.50 13.66
N ARG A 448 -0.82 7.24 12.85
CA ARG A 448 0.64 7.45 13.01
C ARG A 448 0.89 8.67 13.87
#